data_AF-A0A521WDW8-F1
#
_entry.id   AF-A0A521WDW8-F1
#
_cell.length_a   1.000
_cell.length_b   1.000
_cell.length_c   1.000
_cell.angle_alpha   90.00
_cell.angle_beta   90.00
_cell.angle_gamma   90.00
#
_symmetry.space_group_name_H-M   'P 1'
#
loop_
_entity.id
_entity.type
_entity.pdbx_description
1 polymer ?
#
loop_
_entity_poly.entity_id
_entity_poly.type
_entity_poly.pdbx_seq_one_letter_code
_entity_poly.pdbx_strand_id
1 'polypeptide(L)'
;MPLLAGLGPLGVPELLIIAFVVILIFGVGRLPEVGGALGKGIREFRKSTKDDDEKPSDTVAQSSAQPHGDAGASADTVFCGECGSRNSRAAKFCNSCGKPLEIPSA
;
A
#
# COMPACT_ATOMS: atom_id res chain seq x y z
N MET A 1 36.18 -24.86 -1.15
CA MET A 1 35.16 -25.93 -0.99
C MET A 1 33.94 -25.35 -0.28
N PRO A 2 32.95 -24.80 -1.01
CA PRO A 2 31.73 -24.22 -0.44
C PRO A 2 30.58 -25.26 -0.35
N LEU A 3 30.91 -26.54 -0.20
CA LEU A 3 29.94 -27.66 -0.19
C LEU A 3 29.31 -27.91 1.20
N LEU A 4 29.61 -27.06 2.20
CA LEU A 4 29.17 -27.20 3.60
C LEU A 4 28.12 -26.16 4.02
N ALA A 5 27.52 -25.43 3.08
CA ALA A 5 26.41 -24.49 3.34
C ALA A 5 25.01 -25.12 3.16
N GLY A 6 24.91 -26.46 3.13
CA GLY A 6 23.69 -27.19 2.78
C GLY A 6 22.88 -27.77 3.94
N LEU A 7 23.21 -27.47 5.21
CA LEU A 7 22.55 -28.09 6.37
C LEU A 7 22.11 -27.06 7.43
N GLY A 8 21.56 -25.94 6.99
CA GLY A 8 20.93 -24.91 7.83
C GLY A 8 19.71 -24.34 7.10
N PRO A 9 18.70 -23.82 7.81
CA PRO A 9 17.36 -23.60 7.29
C PRO A 9 17.43 -22.77 6.03
N LEU A 10 16.90 -23.33 4.94
CA LEU A 10 16.68 -22.73 3.61
C LEU A 10 16.85 -21.21 3.69
N GLY A 11 18.03 -20.74 3.29
CA GLY A 11 18.36 -19.34 3.43
C GLY A 11 17.44 -18.48 2.57
N VAL A 12 17.44 -17.18 2.84
CA VAL A 12 16.88 -16.18 1.92
C VAL A 12 17.31 -16.40 0.46
N PRO A 13 18.57 -16.78 0.12
CA PRO A 13 18.95 -17.04 -1.26
C PRO A 13 18.23 -18.25 -1.89
N GLU A 14 18.11 -19.39 -1.22
CA GLU A 14 17.37 -20.55 -1.75
C GLU A 14 15.90 -20.22 -1.97
N LEU A 15 15.28 -19.50 -1.03
CA LEU A 15 13.86 -19.10 -1.14
C LEU A 15 13.63 -18.13 -2.31
N LEU A 16 14.58 -17.23 -2.59
CA LEU A 16 14.53 -16.35 -3.76
C LEU A 16 14.63 -17.14 -5.08
N ILE A 17 15.49 -18.14 -5.16
CA ILE A 17 15.62 -18.98 -6.37
C ILE A 17 14.30 -19.71 -6.64
N ILE A 18 13.68 -20.28 -5.60
CA ILE A 18 12.38 -20.97 -5.74
C ILE A 18 11.30 -19.98 -6.18
N ALA A 19 11.21 -18.81 -5.53
CA ALA A 19 10.26 -17.76 -5.90
C ALA A 19 10.43 -17.31 -7.36
N PHE A 20 11.68 -17.21 -7.84
CA PHE A 20 11.97 -16.87 -9.22
C PHE A 20 11.45 -17.92 -10.21
N VAL A 21 11.67 -19.21 -9.94
CA VAL A 21 11.14 -20.29 -10.79
C VAL A 21 9.60 -20.27 -10.82
N VAL A 22 8.96 -20.05 -9.67
CA VAL A 22 7.49 -19.90 -9.60
C VAL A 22 7.02 -18.72 -10.46
N ILE A 23 7.70 -17.57 -10.38
CA ILE A 23 7.39 -16.40 -11.22
C ILE A 23 7.54 -16.70 -12.71
N LEU A 24 8.51 -17.53 -13.12
CA LEU A 24 8.66 -17.91 -14.52
C LEU A 24 7.50 -18.79 -15.01
N ILE A 25 7.00 -19.70 -14.18
CA ILE A 25 5.89 -20.60 -14.53
C ILE A 25 4.56 -19.85 -14.54
N PHE A 26 4.27 -19.05 -13.51
CA PHE A 26 3.00 -18.35 -13.36
C PHE A 26 2.97 -16.98 -14.04
N GLY A 27 4.13 -16.37 -14.28
CA GLY A 27 4.30 -15.02 -14.79
C GLY A 27 4.26 -13.94 -13.69
N VAL A 28 4.99 -12.84 -13.91
CA VAL A 28 5.08 -11.69 -12.99
C VAL A 28 3.75 -11.02 -12.68
N GLY A 29 2.76 -11.11 -13.59
CA GLY A 29 1.44 -10.52 -13.43
C GLY A 29 0.47 -11.33 -12.56
N ARG A 30 0.67 -12.65 -12.43
CA ARG A 30 -0.26 -13.53 -11.71
C ARG A 30 -0.02 -13.56 -10.21
N LEU A 31 1.24 -13.42 -9.77
CA LEU A 31 1.60 -13.32 -8.35
C LEU A 31 0.86 -12.19 -7.61
N PRO A 32 0.85 -10.92 -8.08
CA PRO A 32 0.17 -9.83 -7.37
C PRO A 32 -1.34 -9.99 -7.35
N GLU A 33 -1.93 -10.57 -8.40
CA GLU A 33 -3.37 -10.84 -8.49
C GLU A 33 -3.80 -11.88 -7.45
N VAL A 34 -3.07 -13.01 -7.37
CA VAL A 34 -3.30 -14.06 -6.37
C VAL A 34 -2.99 -13.57 -4.95
N GLY A 35 -1.86 -12.89 -4.76
CA GLY A 35 -1.46 -12.32 -3.47
C GLY A 35 -2.42 -11.26 -2.95
N GLY A 36 -3.00 -10.44 -3.84
CA GLY A 36 -4.01 -9.45 -3.50
C GLY A 36 -5.32 -10.09 -3.01
N ALA A 37 -5.78 -11.16 -3.67
CA ALA A 37 -6.96 -11.91 -3.23
C ALA A 37 -6.71 -12.63 -1.88
N LEU A 38 -5.57 -13.31 -1.76
CA LEU A 38 -5.16 -14.00 -0.53
C LEU A 38 -5.02 -13.02 0.65
N GLY A 39 -4.37 -11.87 0.42
CA GLY A 39 -4.13 -10.85 1.43
C GLY A 39 -5.42 -10.23 1.97
N LYS A 40 -6.42 -10.00 1.11
CA LYS A 40 -7.76 -9.57 1.54
C LYS A 40 -8.42 -10.61 2.45
N GLY A 41 -8.36 -11.90 2.09
CA GLY A 41 -8.89 -12.98 2.92
C GLY A 41 -8.21 -13.10 4.28
N ILE A 42 -6.87 -13.05 4.32
CA ILE A 42 -6.09 -13.07 5.57
C ILE A 42 -6.44 -11.88 6.47
N ARG A 43 -6.68 -10.72 5.87
CA ARG A 43 -6.99 -9.50 6.61
C ARG A 43 -8.38 -9.54 7.25
N GLU A 44 -9.37 -10.04 6.52
CA GLU A 44 -10.71 -10.26 7.06
C GLU A 44 -10.68 -11.34 8.14
N PHE A 45 -9.95 -12.44 7.91
CA PHE A 45 -9.74 -13.47 8.92
C PHE A 45 -9.12 -12.91 10.21
N ARG A 46 -8.04 -12.12 10.10
CA ARG A 46 -7.41 -11.45 11.26
C ARG A 46 -8.34 -10.47 11.97
N LYS A 47 -9.26 -9.84 11.25
CA LYS A 47 -10.23 -8.91 11.82
C LYS A 47 -11.26 -9.67 12.65
N SER A 48 -11.87 -10.70 12.07
CA SER A 48 -12.84 -11.54 12.78
C SER A 48 -12.24 -12.23 14.00
N THR A 49 -11.00 -12.73 13.93
CA THR A 49 -10.32 -13.34 15.09
C THR A 49 -9.94 -12.34 16.18
N LYS A 50 -9.79 -11.05 15.86
CA LYS A 50 -9.47 -10.00 16.84
C LYS A 50 -10.71 -9.45 17.55
N ASP A 51 -11.87 -9.50 16.90
CA ASP A 51 -13.12 -9.01 17.50
C ASP A 51 -13.60 -9.87 18.68
N ASP A 52 -13.09 -11.10 18.84
CA ASP A 52 -13.38 -12.00 19.97
C ASP A 52 -12.57 -11.69 21.26
N ASP A 53 -11.50 -10.86 21.20
CA ASP A 53 -10.49 -10.71 22.29
C ASP A 53 -10.32 -9.26 22.81
N GLU A 54 -11.41 -8.47 22.90
CA GLU A 54 -11.52 -7.10 23.47
C GLU A 54 -11.34 -5.86 22.55
N LYS A 55 -12.39 -5.04 22.54
CA LYS A 55 -12.56 -3.59 22.23
C LYS A 55 -12.09 -2.99 20.88
N PRO A 56 -12.87 -2.03 20.34
CA PRO A 56 -12.68 -1.52 18.98
C PRO A 56 -11.46 -0.60 18.96
N SER A 57 -10.37 -1.07 18.35
CA SER A 57 -9.34 -0.14 17.90
C SER A 57 -9.78 0.37 16.53
N ASP A 58 -10.28 1.60 16.53
CA ASP A 58 -10.21 2.49 15.38
C ASP A 58 -8.75 2.53 14.90
N THR A 59 -8.40 1.61 14.02
CA THR A 59 -7.25 1.75 13.15
C THR A 59 -7.73 1.31 11.79
N VAL A 60 -7.94 2.34 10.99
CA VAL A 60 -7.86 2.33 9.53
C VAL A 60 -6.54 1.70 9.13
N ALA A 61 -6.45 0.39 9.23
CA ALA A 61 -5.78 -0.37 8.21
C ALA A 61 -6.86 -0.53 7.14
N GLN A 62 -6.93 0.42 6.22
CA GLN A 62 -7.56 0.29 4.90
C GLN A 62 -6.40 0.50 3.92
N SER A 63 -5.79 -0.60 3.49
CA SER A 63 -6.04 -1.21 2.18
C SER A 63 -5.73 -0.24 1.05
N SER A 64 -4.46 -0.22 0.62
CA SER A 64 -4.10 0.02 -0.76
C SER A 64 -2.58 0.04 -0.91
N ALA A 65 -2.00 -1.07 -1.35
CA ALA A 65 -1.13 -0.94 -2.51
C ALA A 65 -2.05 -0.50 -3.66
N GLN A 66 -2.38 0.79 -3.71
CA GLN A 66 -2.90 1.40 -4.92
C GLN A 66 -1.67 1.78 -5.76
N PRO A 67 -1.78 1.60 -7.09
CA PRO A 67 -0.66 1.79 -7.99
C PRO A 67 -0.43 3.29 -8.16
N HIS A 68 0.47 3.88 -7.41
CA HIS A 68 0.99 5.20 -7.75
C HIS A 68 2.46 5.27 -7.38
N GLY A 69 3.29 5.06 -8.41
CA GLY A 69 4.66 5.50 -8.38
C GLY A 69 4.68 7.01 -8.38
N ASP A 70 4.75 7.59 -7.19
CA ASP A 70 5.20 8.96 -6.98
C ASP A 70 5.94 9.00 -5.65
N ALA A 71 7.26 8.83 -5.73
CA ALA A 71 8.20 9.02 -4.65
C ALA A 71 8.34 10.50 -4.24
N GLY A 72 7.23 11.26 -4.15
CA GLY A 72 7.29 12.70 -3.87
C GLY A 72 5.97 13.47 -3.78
N ALA A 73 4.93 12.98 -3.10
CA ALA A 73 3.61 13.66 -3.06
C ALA A 73 3.03 13.93 -1.66
N SER A 74 3.84 14.00 -0.61
CA SER A 74 3.34 14.39 0.74
C SER A 74 3.34 15.90 1.01
N ALA A 75 3.70 16.75 0.03
CA ALA A 75 3.76 18.20 0.23
C ALA A 75 2.62 18.99 -0.44
N ASP A 76 1.90 18.43 -1.41
CA ASP A 76 1.07 19.22 -2.35
C ASP A 76 -0.45 19.16 -2.11
N THR A 77 -0.88 19.03 -0.86
CA THR A 77 -2.30 19.21 -0.50
C THR A 77 -2.52 20.56 0.19
N VAL A 78 -3.45 21.36 -0.32
CA VAL A 78 -3.89 22.64 0.25
C VAL A 78 -5.35 22.53 0.67
N PHE A 79 -5.70 23.12 1.80
CA PHE A 79 -7.09 23.12 2.29
C PHE A 79 -7.80 24.41 1.88
N CYS A 80 -9.02 24.28 1.38
CA CYS A 80 -9.86 25.44 1.11
C CYS A 80 -10.29 26.08 2.45
N GLY A 81 -9.94 27.35 2.66
CA GLY A 81 -10.29 28.09 3.88
C GLY A 81 -11.78 28.34 4.09
N GLU A 82 -12.62 28.14 3.07
CA GLU A 82 -14.07 28.36 3.17
C GLU A 82 -14.91 27.09 3.37
N CYS A 83 -14.62 26.02 2.64
CA CYS A 83 -15.41 24.77 2.74
C CYS A 83 -14.61 23.61 3.35
N GLY A 84 -13.33 23.81 3.69
CA GLY A 84 -12.47 22.78 4.29
C GLY A 84 -12.08 21.64 3.36
N SER A 85 -12.45 21.70 2.07
CA SER A 85 -12.12 20.63 1.13
C SER A 85 -10.62 20.58 0.84
N ARG A 86 -10.08 19.36 0.74
CA ARG A 86 -8.70 19.12 0.33
C ARG A 86 -8.58 19.26 -1.17
N ASN A 87 -7.64 20.08 -1.60
CA ASN A 87 -7.36 20.31 -3.00
C ASN A 87 -5.86 20.15 -3.29
N SER A 88 -5.52 19.97 -4.56
CA SER A 88 -4.11 19.93 -4.97
C SER A 88 -3.52 21.34 -4.92
N ARG A 89 -2.25 21.48 -4.53
CA ARG A 89 -1.52 22.76 -4.55
C ARG A 89 -1.44 23.36 -5.97
N ALA A 90 -1.62 22.55 -7.02
CA ALA A 90 -1.72 23.01 -8.40
C ALA A 90 -3.14 23.51 -8.80
N ALA A 91 -4.15 23.35 -7.94
CA ALA A 91 -5.52 23.73 -8.27
C ALA A 91 -5.74 25.24 -8.09
N LYS A 92 -6.23 25.89 -9.15
CA LYS A 92 -6.57 27.33 -9.15
C LYS A 92 -7.89 27.64 -8.44
N PHE A 93 -8.78 26.66 -8.37
CA PHE A 93 -10.11 26.79 -7.77
C PHE A 93 -10.44 25.56 -6.90
N CYS A 94 -11.27 25.79 -5.89
CA CYS A 94 -11.81 24.74 -5.06
C CYS A 94 -12.77 23.86 -5.87
N ASN A 95 -12.58 22.54 -5.86
CA ASN A 95 -13.44 21.57 -6.56
C ASN A 95 -14.81 21.36 -5.89
N SER A 96 -14.97 21.86 -4.67
CA SER A 96 -16.20 21.73 -3.87
C SER A 96 -17.05 22.99 -3.92
N CYS A 97 -16.47 24.16 -3.59
CA CYS A 97 -17.21 25.42 -3.54
C CYS A 97 -16.90 26.41 -4.68
N GLY A 98 -15.99 26.06 -5.60
CA GLY A 98 -15.67 26.87 -6.78
C GLY A 98 -14.83 28.14 -6.53
N LYS A 99 -14.47 28.42 -5.28
CA LYS A 99 -13.73 29.64 -4.92
C LYS A 99 -12.23 29.54 -5.21
N PRO A 100 -11.55 30.65 -5.55
CA PRO A 100 -10.12 30.62 -5.85
C PRO A 100 -9.33 30.17 -4.62
N LEU A 101 -8.33 29.33 -4.85
CA LEU A 101 -7.39 28.92 -3.80
C LEU A 101 -6.21 29.90 -3.87
N GLU A 102 -6.02 30.70 -2.82
CA GLU A 102 -4.86 31.58 -2.71
C GLU A 102 -3.63 30.74 -2.38
N ILE A 103 -2.75 30.57 -3.37
CA ILE A 103 -1.50 29.83 -3.23
C ILE A 103 -0.44 30.83 -2.70
N PRO A 104 0.12 30.65 -1.50
CA PRO A 104 1.27 31.45 -1.07
C PRO A 104 2.46 31.05 -1.94
N SER A 105 2.81 31.91 -2.90
CA SER A 105 4.00 31.76 -3.73
C SER A 105 5.20 32.23 -2.91
N ALA A 106 6.04 31.30 -2.48
CA ALA A 106 7.37 31.56 -1.94
C ALA A 106 8.38 30.77 -2.76
#